data_AF-A0A5N4CA39-F1
#
_entry.id   AF-A0A5N4CA39-F1
#
_cell.length_a   1.000
_cell.length_b   1.000
_cell.length_c   1.000
_cell.angle_alpha   90.00
_cell.angle_beta   90.00
_cell.angle_gamma   90.00
#
_symmetry.space_group_name_H-M   'P 1'
#
loop_
_entity.id
_entity.type
_entity.pdbx_description
1 polymer ?
#
loop_
_entity_poly.entity_id
_entity_poly.type
_entity_poly.pdbx_seq_one_letter_code
_entity_poly.pdbx_strand_id
1 'polypeptide(L)'
;MMVWKVVLTEAFVFYCSLCLSLSRWFHPNITGVEAENLLLTRGVDGSFLARPSKSNPGDFTLSVRRNGAVTHIKIQNTGDYYDLYGGEKFATLAELVQYYMEHHGQLKEKNGDVIELKYPLNCADPTSERWFHGHLSGKEAEKLLTEKGKHGSFLVRESQSHPGDFVLSVRTGDDKGESNDGKSKVTHVMIRCQELKYDVGGGERFDSLTDLVEHYKKNPMVETLGTVLQLKQPLNTTRINAAEIESRVRELSKLAETTDKVKQGFWEEFEVSY
;
A
#
# COMPACT_ATOMS: atom_id res chain seq x y z
N MET A 1 36.10 2.80 -16.93
CA MET A 1 35.55 2.24 -15.65
C MET A 1 34.82 3.26 -14.76
N MET A 2 34.59 4.52 -15.18
CA MET A 2 33.85 5.50 -14.36
C MET A 2 32.38 5.71 -14.77
N VAL A 3 32.01 5.40 -16.02
CA VAL A 3 30.65 5.65 -16.53
C VAL A 3 29.60 4.71 -15.92
N TRP A 4 29.96 3.45 -15.63
CA TRP A 4 29.04 2.46 -15.04
C TRP A 4 28.72 2.71 -13.56
N LYS A 5 29.60 3.41 -12.83
CA LYS A 5 29.40 3.71 -11.41
C LYS A 5 28.41 4.85 -11.20
N VAL A 6 28.37 5.81 -12.14
CA VAL A 6 27.45 6.97 -12.13
C VAL A 6 26.03 6.56 -12.50
N VAL A 7 25.86 5.68 -13.49
CA VAL A 7 24.53 5.20 -13.92
C VAL A 7 23.85 4.36 -12.83
N LEU A 8 24.61 3.57 -12.07
CA LEU A 8 24.08 2.82 -10.92
C LEU A 8 23.66 3.74 -9.78
N THR A 9 24.42 4.80 -9.49
CA THR A 9 24.04 5.77 -8.45
C THR A 9 22.80 6.57 -8.83
N GLU A 10 22.65 7.02 -10.08
CA GLU A 10 21.45 7.76 -10.50
C GLU A 10 20.22 6.87 -10.58
N ALA A 11 20.35 5.64 -11.09
CA ALA A 11 19.25 4.67 -11.08
C ALA A 11 18.84 4.29 -9.65
N PHE A 12 19.80 4.14 -8.72
CA PHE A 12 19.52 3.88 -7.31
C PHE A 12 18.83 5.07 -6.64
N VAL A 13 19.27 6.30 -6.88
CA VAL A 13 18.62 7.51 -6.36
C VAL A 13 17.20 7.66 -6.92
N PHE A 14 16.98 7.39 -8.21
CA PHE A 14 15.66 7.45 -8.84
C PHE A 14 14.72 6.35 -8.32
N TYR A 15 15.21 5.12 -8.16
CA TYR A 15 14.44 3.99 -7.61
C TYR A 15 14.16 4.18 -6.12
N CYS A 16 15.10 4.76 -5.36
CA CYS A 16 14.93 5.09 -3.95
C CYS A 16 13.91 6.23 -3.78
N SER A 17 13.96 7.27 -4.63
CA SER A 17 12.98 8.36 -4.65
C SER A 17 11.57 7.88 -5.00
N LEU A 18 11.44 6.98 -5.99
CA LEU A 18 10.15 6.40 -6.39
C LEU A 18 9.61 5.40 -5.33
N CYS A 19 10.49 4.61 -4.70
CA CYS A 19 10.14 3.67 -3.63
C CYS A 19 9.73 4.38 -2.33
N LEU A 20 10.36 5.52 -2.01
CA LEU A 20 10.00 6.41 -0.91
C LEU A 20 8.67 7.13 -1.16
N SER A 21 8.36 7.50 -2.41
CA SER A 21 7.08 8.15 -2.78
C SER A 21 5.83 7.27 -2.61
N LEU A 22 6.02 5.96 -2.45
CA LEU A 22 4.94 4.98 -2.26
C LEU A 22 4.97 4.34 -0.87
N SER A 23 5.86 4.77 0.02
CA SER A 23 6.02 4.26 1.40
C SER A 23 5.95 2.73 1.52
N ARG A 24 6.38 1.98 0.48
CA ARG A 24 6.13 0.53 0.40
C ARG A 24 6.86 -0.26 1.48
N TRP A 25 7.86 0.32 2.13
CA TRP A 25 8.54 -0.25 3.30
C TRP A 25 7.74 -0.15 4.60
N PHE A 26 6.59 0.53 4.59
CA PHE A 26 5.68 0.60 5.72
C PHE A 26 4.65 -0.53 5.66
N HIS A 27 4.51 -1.27 6.77
CA HIS A 27 3.61 -2.41 6.89
C HIS A 27 2.59 -2.13 8.01
N PRO A 28 1.34 -1.77 7.68
CA PRO A 28 0.36 -1.30 8.67
C PRO A 28 -0.10 -2.41 9.63
N ASN A 29 -0.14 -3.65 9.15
CA ASN A 29 -0.88 -4.73 9.83
C ASN A 29 -0.01 -5.81 10.49
N ILE A 30 1.32 -5.69 10.46
CA ILE A 30 2.21 -6.75 10.93
C ILE A 30 2.68 -6.55 12.39
N THR A 31 2.93 -7.67 13.06
CA THR A 31 3.53 -7.76 14.40
C THR A 31 5.06 -7.76 14.33
N GLY A 32 5.72 -7.71 15.49
CA GLY A 32 7.18 -7.86 15.57
C GLY A 32 7.66 -9.21 15.06
N VAL A 33 7.01 -10.29 15.48
CA VAL A 33 7.35 -11.66 15.06
C VAL A 33 7.17 -11.86 13.56
N GLU A 34 6.09 -11.33 12.98
CA GLU A 34 5.87 -11.38 11.53
C GLU A 34 6.93 -10.57 10.77
N ALA A 35 7.31 -9.39 11.28
CA ALA A 35 8.39 -8.59 10.72
C ALA A 35 9.73 -9.32 10.74
N GLU A 36 10.06 -10.00 11.84
CA GLU A 36 11.27 -10.82 11.95
C GLU A 36 11.27 -11.92 10.89
N ASN A 37 10.18 -12.70 10.80
CA ASN A 37 10.04 -13.76 9.81
C ASN A 37 10.20 -13.24 8.38
N LEU A 38 9.55 -12.11 8.05
CA LEU A 38 9.65 -11.49 6.72
C LEU A 38 11.09 -11.06 6.41
N LEU A 39 11.75 -10.39 7.33
CA LEU A 39 13.13 -9.91 7.14
C LEU A 39 14.14 -11.07 7.04
N LEU A 40 13.94 -12.14 7.81
CA LEU A 40 14.82 -13.31 7.81
C LEU A 40 14.62 -14.20 6.57
N THR A 41 13.39 -14.34 6.08
CA THR A 41 13.06 -15.21 4.94
C THR A 41 13.19 -14.52 3.58
N ARG A 42 12.82 -13.24 3.48
CA ARG A 42 12.79 -12.49 2.21
C ARG A 42 13.84 -11.39 2.12
N GLY A 43 14.33 -10.90 3.27
CA GLY A 43 15.35 -9.85 3.33
C GLY A 43 16.78 -10.37 3.28
N VAL A 44 17.71 -9.44 3.28
CA VAL A 44 19.17 -9.66 3.48
C VAL A 44 19.66 -8.69 4.56
N ASP A 45 20.91 -8.79 4.98
CA ASP A 45 21.46 -7.82 5.94
C ASP A 45 21.43 -6.39 5.36
N GLY A 46 20.92 -5.45 6.15
CA GLY A 46 20.55 -4.10 5.73
C GLY A 46 19.11 -3.96 5.22
N SER A 47 18.35 -5.06 5.12
CA SER A 47 16.91 -4.97 4.85
C SER A 47 16.16 -4.39 6.04
N PHE A 48 15.15 -3.56 5.76
CA PHE A 48 14.35 -2.93 6.80
C PHE A 48 12.89 -2.76 6.40
N LEU A 49 12.03 -2.60 7.40
CA LEU A 49 10.64 -2.18 7.25
C LEU A 49 10.20 -1.36 8.46
N ALA A 50 9.20 -0.51 8.30
CA ALA A 50 8.52 0.19 9.39
C ALA A 50 7.13 -0.39 9.60
N ARG A 51 6.63 -0.33 10.84
CA ARG A 51 5.30 -0.82 11.22
C ARG A 51 4.78 -0.08 12.45
N PRO A 52 3.46 -0.05 12.70
CA PRO A 52 2.92 0.42 13.97
C PRO A 52 3.46 -0.38 15.17
N SER A 53 3.64 0.28 16.30
CA SER A 53 4.01 -0.37 17.55
C SER A 53 2.78 -1.01 18.20
N LYS A 54 2.84 -2.34 18.41
CA LYS A 54 1.79 -3.06 19.16
C LYS A 54 1.91 -2.86 20.67
N SER A 55 3.11 -2.61 21.19
CA SER A 55 3.36 -2.42 22.63
C SER A 55 3.10 -1.00 23.11
N ASN A 56 3.21 0.00 22.23
CA ASN A 56 2.86 1.39 22.55
C ASN A 56 2.01 1.99 21.42
N PRO A 57 0.67 1.89 21.50
CA PRO A 57 -0.21 2.41 20.46
C PRO A 57 0.00 3.91 20.21
N GLY A 58 0.20 4.29 18.94
CA GLY A 58 0.52 5.66 18.53
C GLY A 58 1.98 5.84 18.08
N ASP A 59 2.88 5.00 18.60
CA ASP A 59 4.27 4.95 18.16
C ASP A 59 4.48 3.96 17.00
N PHE A 60 5.65 4.03 16.39
CA PHE A 60 6.07 3.15 15.30
C PHE A 60 7.32 2.35 15.70
N THR A 61 7.64 1.34 14.89
CA THR A 61 8.83 0.52 15.06
C THR A 61 9.51 0.31 13.72
N LEU A 62 10.79 0.65 13.64
CA LEU A 62 11.67 0.32 12.52
C LEU A 62 12.35 -1.02 12.81
N SER A 63 12.09 -2.02 11.99
CA SER A 63 12.67 -3.37 12.11
C SER A 63 13.75 -3.53 11.06
N VAL A 64 14.97 -3.87 11.46
CA VAL A 64 16.14 -3.91 10.58
C VAL A 64 16.86 -5.23 10.75
N ARG A 65 17.18 -5.91 9.64
CA ARG A 65 18.02 -7.10 9.63
C ARG A 65 19.49 -6.71 9.62
N ARG A 66 20.28 -7.23 10.56
CA ARG A 66 21.73 -7.05 10.63
C ARG A 66 22.39 -8.29 11.23
N ASN A 67 23.53 -8.71 10.67
CA ASN A 67 24.31 -9.86 11.16
C ASN A 67 23.46 -11.13 11.31
N GLY A 68 22.53 -11.37 10.37
CA GLY A 68 21.60 -12.50 10.42
C GLY A 68 20.52 -12.45 11.52
N ALA A 69 20.42 -11.36 12.28
CA ALA A 69 19.39 -11.14 13.30
C ALA A 69 18.55 -9.90 12.96
N VAL A 70 17.42 -9.69 13.66
CA VAL A 70 16.55 -8.53 13.48
C VAL A 70 16.57 -7.68 14.75
N THR A 71 16.84 -6.38 14.59
CA THR A 71 16.75 -5.37 15.65
C THR A 71 15.47 -4.55 15.45
N HIS A 72 14.76 -4.27 16.55
CA HIS A 72 13.60 -3.38 16.55
C HIS A 72 13.94 -2.05 17.23
N ILE A 73 13.77 -0.95 16.50
CA ILE A 73 14.06 0.41 16.95
C ILE A 73 12.73 1.15 17.11
N LYS A 74 12.49 1.68 18.29
CA LYS A 74 11.27 2.44 18.59
C LYS A 74 11.35 3.82 17.95
N ILE A 75 10.29 4.21 17.24
CA ILE A 75 10.07 5.58 16.75
C ILE A 75 8.94 6.17 17.58
N GLN A 76 9.18 7.28 18.28
CA GLN A 76 8.12 7.95 19.00
C GLN A 76 7.39 8.93 18.09
N ASN A 77 6.08 9.01 18.23
CA ASN A 77 5.27 10.05 17.61
C ASN A 77 4.65 10.91 18.72
N THR A 78 5.10 12.16 18.82
CA THR A 78 4.59 13.10 19.84
C THR A 78 3.35 13.87 19.40
N GLY A 79 2.96 13.74 18.12
CA GLY A 79 1.96 14.57 17.45
C GLY A 79 2.57 15.73 16.67
N ASP A 80 3.78 16.18 17.03
CA ASP A 80 4.49 17.27 16.37
C ASP A 80 5.65 16.79 15.49
N TYR A 81 6.30 15.69 15.87
CA TYR A 81 7.45 15.13 15.16
C TYR A 81 7.65 13.64 15.46
N TYR A 82 8.44 13.00 14.61
CA TYR A 82 8.94 11.64 14.75
C TYR A 82 10.40 11.66 15.22
N ASP A 83 10.74 10.88 16.23
CA ASP A 83 12.12 10.74 16.69
C ASP A 83 12.53 9.30 17.00
N LEU A 84 13.84 9.06 16.91
CA LEU A 84 14.49 7.81 17.32
C LEU A 84 15.22 8.06 18.64
N TYR A 85 14.46 8.05 19.74
CA TYR A 85 14.94 8.02 21.13
C TYR A 85 16.26 8.82 21.38
N GLY A 86 16.22 10.13 21.12
CA GLY A 86 17.35 11.04 21.34
C GLY A 86 18.23 11.35 20.13
N GLY A 87 17.83 10.92 18.93
CA GLY A 87 18.42 11.36 17.66
C GLY A 87 17.77 12.62 17.07
N GLU A 88 17.90 12.77 15.75
CA GLU A 88 17.25 13.84 14.98
C GLU A 88 15.72 13.71 14.98
N LYS A 89 15.04 14.84 14.76
CA LYS A 89 13.57 14.95 14.70
C LYS A 89 13.11 15.18 13.27
N PHE A 90 12.04 14.51 12.86
CA PHE A 90 11.52 14.53 11.49
C PHE A 90 10.03 14.88 11.45
N ALA A 91 9.56 15.52 10.38
CA ALA A 91 8.14 15.83 10.24
C ALA A 91 7.32 14.62 9.78
N THR A 92 7.93 13.70 9.02
CA THR A 92 7.27 12.48 8.55
C THR A 92 8.16 11.23 8.72
N LEU A 93 7.53 10.04 8.75
CA LEU A 93 8.27 8.77 8.73
C LEU A 93 9.11 8.60 7.44
N ALA A 94 8.63 9.15 6.32
CA ALA A 94 9.35 9.08 5.05
C ALA A 94 10.66 9.89 5.10
N GLU A 95 10.61 11.11 5.64
CA GLU A 95 11.81 11.92 5.86
C GLU A 95 12.80 11.24 6.80
N LEU A 96 12.31 10.62 7.88
CA LEU A 96 13.14 9.86 8.82
C LEU A 96 13.87 8.73 8.11
N VAL A 97 13.15 7.89 7.36
CA VAL A 97 13.76 6.76 6.64
C VAL A 97 14.74 7.27 5.58
N GLN A 98 14.35 8.28 4.79
CA GLN A 98 15.22 8.86 3.77
C GLN A 98 16.52 9.37 4.37
N TYR A 99 16.45 10.12 5.46
CA TYR A 99 17.63 10.66 6.13
C TYR A 99 18.62 9.57 6.52
N TYR A 100 18.17 8.50 7.17
CA TYR A 100 19.06 7.41 7.61
C TYR A 100 19.48 6.45 6.50
N MET A 101 18.77 6.44 5.37
CA MET A 101 19.24 5.76 4.16
C MET A 101 20.37 6.53 3.48
N GLU A 102 20.33 7.87 3.46
CA GLU A 102 21.34 8.72 2.83
C GLU A 102 22.56 8.96 3.72
N HIS A 103 22.37 9.02 5.06
CA HIS A 103 23.41 9.33 6.03
C HIS A 103 23.86 8.08 6.80
N HIS A 104 24.59 7.21 6.11
CA HIS A 104 25.16 6.00 6.72
C HIS A 104 26.02 6.33 7.95
N GLY A 105 25.93 5.52 9.00
CA GLY A 105 26.70 5.71 10.24
C GLY A 105 26.04 6.57 11.31
N GLN A 106 24.93 7.26 11.01
CA GLN A 106 24.22 8.10 11.98
C GLN A 106 23.26 7.30 12.88
N LEU A 107 22.63 6.25 12.34
CA LEU A 107 21.77 5.38 13.14
C LEU A 107 22.62 4.38 13.92
N LYS A 108 22.54 4.43 15.26
CA LYS A 108 23.36 3.58 16.15
C LYS A 108 22.54 2.95 17.26
N GLU A 109 22.95 1.75 17.67
CA GLU A 109 22.47 1.11 18.90
C GLU A 109 23.11 1.75 20.15
N LYS A 110 22.57 1.40 21.33
CA LYS A 110 23.09 1.88 22.63
C LYS A 110 24.55 1.47 22.89
N ASN A 111 25.00 0.37 22.30
CA ASN A 111 26.38 -0.11 22.39
C ASN A 111 27.33 0.62 21.41
N GLY A 112 26.81 1.50 20.56
CA GLY A 112 27.59 2.25 19.56
C GLY A 112 27.66 1.59 18.18
N ASP A 113 27.08 0.39 18.01
CA ASP A 113 27.07 -0.29 16.71
C ASP A 113 26.22 0.48 15.70
N VAL A 114 26.72 0.62 14.48
CA VAL A 114 26.00 1.25 13.38
C VAL A 114 24.93 0.31 12.83
N ILE A 115 23.75 0.86 12.58
CA ILE A 115 22.65 0.20 11.87
C ILE A 115 22.51 0.87 10.51
N GLU A 116 22.53 0.08 9.44
CA GLU A 116 22.44 0.58 8.07
C GLU A 116 21.07 0.23 7.46
N LEU A 117 20.38 1.24 6.94
CA LEU A 117 19.15 1.07 6.16
C LEU A 117 19.53 1.01 4.68
N LYS A 118 19.54 -0.18 4.08
CA LYS A 118 19.97 -0.38 2.69
C LYS A 118 18.83 -0.76 1.77
N TYR A 119 18.02 -1.72 2.19
CA TYR A 119 17.05 -2.36 1.30
C TYR A 119 15.65 -2.32 1.92
N PRO A 120 14.76 -1.41 1.46
CA PRO A 120 13.38 -1.41 1.92
C PRO A 120 12.72 -2.75 1.56
N LEU A 121 12.14 -3.43 2.56
CA LEU A 121 11.37 -4.65 2.35
C LEU A 121 9.91 -4.25 2.08
N ASN A 122 9.49 -4.34 0.83
CA ASN A 122 8.18 -3.87 0.41
C ASN A 122 7.03 -4.70 1.00
N CYS A 123 5.99 -3.99 1.43
CA CYS A 123 4.71 -4.52 1.85
C CYS A 123 3.95 -5.01 0.62
N ALA A 124 3.50 -6.27 0.69
CA ALA A 124 2.59 -6.84 -0.30
C ALA A 124 1.13 -6.71 0.13
N ASP A 125 0.88 -6.13 1.32
CA ASP A 125 -0.46 -5.90 1.84
C ASP A 125 -1.13 -4.79 1.02
N PRO A 126 -2.23 -5.09 0.31
CA PRO A 126 -2.93 -4.09 -0.50
C PRO A 126 -3.73 -3.10 0.34
N THR A 127 -3.88 -3.28 1.65
CA THR A 127 -4.79 -2.46 2.48
C THR A 127 -4.44 -0.97 2.52
N SER A 128 -3.19 -0.58 2.24
CA SER A 128 -2.77 0.82 2.19
C SER A 128 -3.09 1.51 0.85
N GLU A 129 -3.52 0.76 -0.16
CA GLU A 129 -3.74 1.27 -1.50
C GLU A 129 -5.14 1.90 -1.64
N ARG A 130 -5.21 3.13 -2.18
CA ARG A 130 -6.47 3.88 -2.37
C ARG A 130 -7.52 3.17 -3.21
N TRP A 131 -7.10 2.27 -4.09
CA TRP A 131 -7.97 1.47 -4.94
C TRP A 131 -8.42 0.17 -4.25
N PHE A 132 -7.84 -0.22 -3.12
CA PHE A 132 -8.20 -1.46 -2.43
C PHE A 132 -9.33 -1.21 -1.41
N HIS A 133 -10.44 -1.93 -1.56
CA HIS A 133 -11.67 -1.72 -0.80
C HIS A 133 -12.01 -2.93 0.09
N GLY A 134 -11.10 -3.90 0.23
CA GLY A 134 -11.27 -5.07 1.08
C GLY A 134 -12.57 -5.81 0.78
N HIS A 135 -13.35 -6.06 1.83
CA HIS A 135 -14.62 -6.78 1.75
C HIS A 135 -15.74 -5.92 1.13
N LEU A 136 -15.84 -5.93 -0.20
CA LEU A 136 -16.87 -5.22 -0.96
C LEU A 136 -17.54 -6.18 -1.95
N SER A 137 -18.88 -6.20 -2.01
CA SER A 137 -19.59 -7.04 -2.97
C SER A 137 -19.51 -6.48 -4.40
N GLY A 138 -19.74 -7.34 -5.39
CA GLY A 138 -19.81 -6.91 -6.78
C GLY A 138 -20.88 -5.83 -7.02
N LYS A 139 -22.06 -5.99 -6.41
CA LYS A 139 -23.16 -5.03 -6.53
C LYS A 139 -22.84 -3.68 -5.90
N GLU A 140 -22.17 -3.66 -4.74
CA GLU A 140 -21.74 -2.41 -4.11
C GLU A 140 -20.63 -1.73 -4.91
N ALA A 141 -19.68 -2.50 -5.46
CA ALA A 141 -18.65 -1.99 -6.35
C ALA A 141 -19.24 -1.37 -7.62
N GLU A 142 -20.21 -2.03 -8.25
CA GLU A 142 -20.96 -1.49 -9.40
C GLU A 142 -21.65 -0.17 -9.04
N LYS A 143 -22.36 -0.13 -7.90
CA LYS A 143 -23.03 1.07 -7.42
C LYS A 143 -22.04 2.22 -7.22
N LEU A 144 -20.94 2.00 -6.49
CA LEU A 144 -19.92 3.00 -6.21
C LEU A 144 -19.26 3.52 -7.49
N LEU A 145 -18.89 2.63 -8.41
CA LEU A 145 -18.29 3.01 -9.69
C LEU A 145 -19.28 3.77 -10.58
N THR A 146 -20.57 3.45 -10.52
CA THR A 146 -21.61 4.13 -11.29
C THR A 146 -21.92 5.52 -10.72
N GLU A 147 -22.01 5.65 -9.40
CA GLU A 147 -22.38 6.91 -8.72
C GLU A 147 -21.21 7.89 -8.63
N LYS A 148 -20.00 7.41 -8.32
CA LYS A 148 -18.83 8.24 -8.01
C LYS A 148 -17.69 8.10 -9.02
N GLY A 149 -17.70 7.04 -9.82
CA GLY A 149 -16.67 6.80 -10.82
C GLY A 149 -16.88 7.62 -12.10
N LYS A 150 -15.88 7.58 -12.96
CA LYS A 150 -15.93 8.04 -14.35
C LYS A 150 -15.22 7.01 -15.23
N HIS A 151 -15.17 7.24 -16.53
CA HIS A 151 -14.41 6.38 -17.44
C HIS A 151 -12.99 6.08 -16.91
N GLY A 152 -12.65 4.80 -16.79
CA GLY A 152 -11.36 4.32 -16.29
C GLY A 152 -11.19 4.38 -14.76
N SER A 153 -12.26 4.65 -14.01
CA SER A 153 -12.25 4.50 -12.56
C SER A 153 -12.22 3.02 -12.21
N PHE A 154 -11.38 2.65 -11.25
CA PHE A 154 -11.25 1.27 -10.83
C PHE A 154 -11.10 1.11 -9.31
N LEU A 155 -11.39 -0.09 -8.83
CA LEU A 155 -11.11 -0.54 -7.47
C LEU A 155 -10.80 -2.04 -7.47
N VAL A 156 -10.09 -2.52 -6.45
CA VAL A 156 -9.86 -3.94 -6.18
C VAL A 156 -10.54 -4.28 -4.86
N ARG A 157 -11.19 -5.45 -4.83
CA ARG A 157 -11.94 -5.95 -3.69
C ARG A 157 -11.69 -7.45 -3.51
N GLU A 158 -12.00 -7.99 -2.35
CA GLU A 158 -12.01 -9.43 -2.10
C GLU A 158 -13.06 -10.15 -2.95
N SER A 159 -12.73 -11.36 -3.38
CA SER A 159 -13.68 -12.24 -4.06
C SER A 159 -14.60 -12.90 -3.03
N GLN A 160 -15.90 -12.66 -3.17
CA GLN A 160 -16.92 -13.32 -2.32
C GLN A 160 -17.22 -14.75 -2.76
N SER A 161 -16.90 -15.11 -4.01
CA SER A 161 -17.14 -16.47 -4.53
C SER A 161 -15.96 -17.41 -4.35
N HIS A 162 -14.74 -16.88 -4.29
CA HIS A 162 -13.51 -17.65 -4.16
C HIS A 162 -12.65 -17.06 -3.03
N PRO A 163 -12.76 -17.57 -1.80
CA PRO A 163 -11.98 -17.04 -0.68
C PRO A 163 -10.47 -17.06 -0.95
N GLY A 164 -9.81 -15.94 -0.72
CA GLY A 164 -8.38 -15.73 -1.00
C GLY A 164 -8.08 -15.11 -2.37
N ASP A 165 -9.04 -15.12 -3.29
CA ASP A 165 -8.95 -14.41 -4.57
C ASP A 165 -9.48 -12.97 -4.43
N PHE A 166 -9.19 -12.16 -5.44
CA PHE A 166 -9.57 -10.76 -5.52
C PHE A 166 -10.31 -10.47 -6.84
N VAL A 167 -10.93 -9.30 -6.93
CA VAL A 167 -11.62 -8.84 -8.14
C VAL A 167 -11.26 -7.40 -8.42
N LEU A 168 -10.72 -7.14 -9.61
CA LEU A 168 -10.54 -5.80 -10.15
C LEU A 168 -11.82 -5.37 -10.87
N SER A 169 -12.46 -4.32 -10.36
CA SER A 169 -13.69 -3.75 -10.91
C SER A 169 -13.39 -2.44 -11.60
N VAL A 170 -13.72 -2.31 -12.89
CA VAL A 170 -13.34 -1.16 -13.73
C VAL A 170 -14.56 -0.60 -14.45
N ARG A 171 -14.79 0.71 -14.35
CA ARG A 171 -15.81 1.42 -15.13
C ARG A 171 -15.27 1.74 -16.52
N THR A 172 -16.00 1.30 -17.54
CA THR A 172 -15.73 1.56 -18.95
C THR A 172 -16.95 2.19 -19.64
N GLY A 173 -16.72 2.89 -20.75
CA GLY A 173 -17.73 3.69 -21.44
C GLY A 173 -17.62 5.19 -21.14
N ASP A 174 -18.15 6.02 -22.05
CA ASP A 174 -18.05 7.48 -21.97
C ASP A 174 -19.34 8.08 -21.38
N ASP A 175 -19.19 9.07 -20.51
CA ASP A 175 -20.34 9.80 -19.92
C ASP A 175 -21.04 10.72 -20.95
N LYS A 176 -20.53 10.79 -22.18
CA LYS A 176 -21.10 11.56 -23.29
C LYS A 176 -22.00 10.63 -24.10
N GLY A 177 -23.30 10.65 -23.80
CA GLY A 177 -24.33 9.89 -24.49
C GLY A 177 -24.57 10.32 -25.94
N GLU A 178 -23.59 10.14 -26.83
CA GLU A 178 -23.73 10.45 -28.27
C GLU A 178 -23.69 9.22 -29.18
N SER A 179 -23.64 8.00 -28.64
CA SER A 179 -23.79 6.77 -29.44
C SER A 179 -24.70 5.77 -28.74
N ASN A 180 -25.77 5.36 -29.41
CA ASN A 180 -26.80 4.41 -28.97
C ASN A 180 -26.28 2.99 -28.60
N ASP A 181 -24.97 2.77 -28.55
CA ASP A 181 -24.33 1.46 -28.37
C ASP A 181 -23.29 1.42 -27.22
N GLY A 182 -23.04 2.55 -26.54
CA GLY A 182 -21.96 2.69 -25.55
C GLY A 182 -22.42 2.96 -24.11
N LYS A 183 -23.26 2.09 -23.54
CA LYS A 183 -23.69 2.25 -22.13
C LYS A 183 -22.48 2.11 -21.19
N SER A 184 -22.31 3.05 -20.25
CA SER A 184 -21.35 2.92 -19.15
C SER A 184 -21.55 1.56 -18.46
N LYS A 185 -20.50 0.74 -18.44
CA LYS A 185 -20.51 -0.62 -17.88
C LYS A 185 -19.40 -0.78 -16.86
N VAL A 186 -19.62 -1.63 -15.87
CA VAL A 186 -18.58 -2.06 -14.93
C VAL A 186 -18.16 -3.47 -15.31
N THR A 187 -16.88 -3.66 -15.57
CA THR A 187 -16.28 -4.97 -15.85
C THR A 187 -15.60 -5.48 -14.58
N HIS A 188 -15.81 -6.76 -14.26
CA HIS A 188 -15.15 -7.44 -13.15
C HIS A 188 -14.15 -8.45 -13.67
N VAL A 189 -12.87 -8.27 -13.35
CA VAL A 189 -11.76 -9.17 -13.69
C VAL A 189 -11.35 -9.94 -12.43
N MET A 190 -11.38 -11.26 -12.51
CA MET A 190 -10.93 -12.11 -11.41
C MET A 190 -9.41 -12.06 -11.29
N ILE A 191 -8.90 -11.86 -10.07
CA ILE A 191 -7.48 -11.94 -9.73
C ILE A 191 -7.31 -13.15 -8.81
N ARG A 192 -6.60 -14.15 -9.29
CA ARG A 192 -6.32 -15.38 -8.54
C ARG A 192 -5.10 -15.19 -7.65
N CYS A 193 -5.15 -15.73 -6.44
CA CYS A 193 -3.99 -15.84 -5.55
C CYS A 193 -3.51 -17.29 -5.50
N GLN A 194 -2.37 -17.58 -6.11
CA GLN A 194 -1.76 -18.91 -6.14
C GLN A 194 -0.32 -18.83 -5.68
N GLU A 195 0.03 -19.60 -4.64
CA GLU A 195 1.39 -19.62 -4.05
C GLU A 195 1.89 -18.21 -3.66
N LEU A 196 1.02 -17.37 -3.10
CA LEU A 196 1.31 -15.97 -2.74
C LEU A 196 1.69 -15.06 -3.93
N LYS A 197 1.32 -15.46 -5.16
CA LYS A 197 1.42 -14.63 -6.36
C LYS A 197 0.05 -14.40 -6.96
N TYR A 198 -0.08 -13.30 -7.69
CA TYR A 198 -1.33 -12.81 -8.26
C TYR A 198 -1.32 -12.87 -9.78
N ASP A 199 -2.43 -13.29 -10.40
CA ASP A 199 -2.62 -13.28 -11.85
C ASP A 199 -4.10 -13.11 -12.23
N VAL A 200 -4.40 -12.77 -13.48
CA VAL A 200 -5.78 -12.54 -13.97
C VAL A 200 -6.34 -13.67 -14.83
N GLY A 201 -5.81 -14.89 -14.69
CA GLY A 201 -6.23 -16.05 -15.49
C GLY A 201 -5.18 -16.55 -16.50
N GLY A 202 -4.16 -15.74 -16.80
CA GLY A 202 -3.07 -16.05 -17.72
C GLY A 202 -2.07 -14.90 -17.85
N GLY A 203 -0.91 -15.18 -18.44
CA GLY A 203 0.19 -14.20 -18.59
C GLY A 203 1.17 -14.20 -17.42
N GLU A 204 1.64 -13.02 -17.03
CA GLU A 204 2.60 -12.83 -15.94
C GLU A 204 1.96 -13.05 -14.56
N ARG A 205 2.78 -13.52 -13.60
CA ARG A 205 2.42 -13.65 -12.17
C ARG A 205 3.16 -12.57 -11.39
N PHE A 206 2.46 -11.91 -10.47
CA PHE A 206 2.97 -10.78 -9.70
C PHE A 206 3.13 -11.12 -8.22
N ASP A 207 4.12 -10.51 -7.56
CA ASP A 207 4.38 -10.75 -6.13
C ASP A 207 3.45 -9.93 -5.20
N SER A 208 2.74 -8.94 -5.74
CA SER A 208 1.74 -8.15 -5.02
C SER A 208 0.61 -7.66 -5.93
N LEU A 209 -0.56 -7.35 -5.35
CA LEU A 209 -1.65 -6.72 -6.10
C LEU A 209 -1.26 -5.35 -6.64
N THR A 210 -0.40 -4.60 -5.94
CA THR A 210 0.15 -3.33 -6.42
C THR A 210 0.93 -3.51 -7.71
N ASP A 211 1.80 -4.52 -7.80
CA ASP A 211 2.59 -4.76 -9.01
C ASP A 211 1.70 -5.20 -10.17
N LEU A 212 0.67 -6.00 -9.90
CA LEU A 212 -0.36 -6.38 -10.88
C LEU A 212 -1.10 -5.15 -11.42
N VAL A 213 -1.56 -4.26 -10.53
CA VAL A 213 -2.30 -3.05 -10.91
C VAL A 213 -1.40 -2.10 -11.70
N GLU A 214 -0.17 -1.85 -11.25
CA GLU A 214 0.78 -0.99 -11.97
C GLU A 214 1.16 -1.54 -13.35
N HIS A 215 1.30 -2.86 -13.48
CA HIS A 215 1.48 -3.49 -14.78
C HIS A 215 0.29 -3.22 -15.70
N TYR A 216 -0.94 -3.50 -15.26
CA TYR A 216 -2.14 -3.34 -16.10
C TYR A 216 -2.57 -1.87 -16.29
N LYS A 217 -2.06 -0.93 -15.49
CA LYS A 217 -2.12 0.51 -15.77
C LYS A 217 -1.29 0.89 -17.00
N LYS A 218 -0.11 0.29 -17.16
CA LYS A 218 0.80 0.54 -18.29
C LYS A 218 0.44 -0.30 -19.52
N ASN A 219 -0.06 -1.51 -19.30
CA ASN A 219 -0.45 -2.47 -20.33
C ASN A 219 -1.94 -2.82 -20.16
N PRO A 220 -2.88 -1.98 -20.63
CA PRO A 220 -4.31 -2.21 -20.43
C PRO A 220 -4.78 -3.55 -21.00
N MET A 221 -5.62 -4.24 -20.25
CA MET A 221 -6.27 -5.48 -20.72
C MET A 221 -7.29 -5.16 -21.82
N VAL A 222 -7.49 -6.10 -22.75
CA VAL A 222 -8.48 -5.98 -23.83
C VAL A 222 -9.45 -7.16 -23.73
N GLU A 223 -10.74 -6.86 -23.59
CA GLU A 223 -11.79 -7.87 -23.63
C GLU A 223 -11.91 -8.49 -25.04
N THR A 224 -12.47 -9.70 -25.15
CA THR A 224 -12.70 -10.38 -26.44
C THR A 224 -13.50 -9.53 -27.44
N LEU A 225 -14.38 -8.66 -26.94
CA LEU A 225 -15.18 -7.73 -27.75
C LEU A 225 -14.42 -6.44 -28.12
N GLY A 226 -13.12 -6.36 -27.83
CA GLY A 226 -12.26 -5.22 -28.16
C GLY A 226 -12.31 -4.05 -27.18
N THR A 227 -13.08 -4.16 -26.08
CA THR A 227 -13.12 -3.10 -25.05
C THR A 227 -11.81 -3.07 -24.28
N VAL A 228 -11.15 -1.91 -24.24
CA VAL A 228 -9.90 -1.71 -23.50
C VAL A 228 -10.21 -1.31 -22.05
N LEU A 229 -9.73 -2.09 -21.08
CA LEU A 229 -9.86 -1.83 -19.66
C LEU A 229 -8.73 -0.90 -19.18
N GLN A 230 -8.94 0.41 -19.32
CA GLN A 230 -7.95 1.39 -18.88
C GLN A 230 -8.08 1.71 -17.39
N LEU A 231 -7.03 1.43 -16.62
CA LEU A 231 -6.94 1.77 -15.20
C LEU A 231 -6.45 3.21 -15.04
N LYS A 232 -7.34 4.20 -15.19
CA LYS A 232 -6.96 5.63 -15.19
C LYS A 232 -6.83 6.21 -13.79
N GLN A 233 -7.82 5.97 -12.93
CA GLN A 233 -7.81 6.51 -11.57
C GLN A 233 -8.42 5.54 -10.55
N PRO A 234 -7.84 5.46 -9.34
CA PRO A 234 -8.48 4.76 -8.23
C PRO A 234 -9.80 5.45 -7.87
N LEU A 235 -10.82 4.66 -7.51
CA LEU A 235 -12.06 5.19 -6.95
C LEU A 235 -11.84 5.55 -5.48
N ASN A 236 -11.63 6.84 -5.19
CA ASN A 236 -11.52 7.33 -3.81
C ASN A 236 -12.89 7.36 -3.12
N THR A 237 -13.09 6.51 -2.12
CA THR A 237 -14.27 6.51 -1.24
C THR A 237 -14.21 7.56 -0.13
N THR A 238 -13.03 8.17 0.10
CA THR A 238 -12.81 9.22 1.12
C THR A 238 -13.40 10.59 0.76
N ARG A 239 -13.93 10.77 -0.47
CA ARG A 239 -14.67 11.98 -0.82
C ARG A 239 -16.11 11.88 -0.32
N ILE A 240 -16.37 12.56 0.79
CA ILE A 240 -17.69 12.69 1.41
C ILE A 240 -18.23 14.11 1.17
N ASN A 241 -19.54 14.22 0.95
CA ASN A 241 -20.25 15.48 1.04
C ASN A 241 -20.29 15.91 2.52
N ALA A 242 -20.02 17.18 2.83
CA ALA A 242 -19.99 17.69 4.21
C ALA A 242 -21.28 17.42 4.99
N ALA A 243 -22.43 17.27 4.30
CA ALA A 243 -23.71 16.95 4.91
C ALA A 243 -23.83 15.49 5.41
N GLU A 244 -22.95 14.58 5.00
CA GLU A 244 -23.01 13.14 5.33
C GLU A 244 -21.96 12.72 6.39
N ILE A 245 -21.23 13.69 6.93
CA ILE A 245 -20.11 13.44 7.85
C ILE A 245 -20.55 12.74 9.13
N GLU A 246 -21.73 13.09 9.69
CA GLU A 246 -22.28 12.43 10.88
C GLU A 246 -22.64 10.96 10.65
N SER A 247 -23.14 10.62 9.45
CA SER A 247 -23.49 9.25 9.08
C SER A 247 -22.23 8.39 8.96
N ARG A 248 -21.17 8.94 8.35
CA ARG A 248 -19.89 8.25 8.21
C ARG A 248 -19.16 8.08 9.54
N VAL A 249 -19.17 9.08 10.41
CA VAL A 249 -18.64 8.98 11.79
C VAL A 249 -19.35 7.85 12.54
N ARG A 250 -20.67 7.70 12.36
CA ARG A 250 -21.46 6.63 12.98
C ARG A 250 -21.14 5.25 12.37
N GLU A 251 -20.88 5.16 11.08
CA GLU A 251 -20.51 3.91 10.40
C GLU A 251 -19.10 3.44 10.80
N LEU A 252 -18.12 4.36 10.83
CA LEU A 252 -16.77 4.10 11.33
C LEU A 252 -16.76 3.72 12.82
N SER A 253 -17.68 4.30 13.61
CA SER A 253 -17.87 3.94 15.02
C SER A 253 -18.58 2.59 15.20
N LYS A 254 -19.47 2.18 14.30
CA LYS A 254 -20.18 0.88 14.38
C LYS A 254 -19.28 -0.31 14.05
N LEU A 255 -18.35 -0.15 13.10
CA LEU A 255 -17.29 -1.15 12.83
C LEU A 255 -16.39 -1.41 14.05
N ALA A 256 -16.30 -0.44 14.97
CA ALA A 256 -15.57 -0.54 16.23
C ALA A 256 -16.33 -1.30 17.35
N GLU A 257 -17.63 -1.58 17.20
CA GLU A 257 -18.43 -2.27 18.22
C GLU A 257 -18.55 -3.79 17.97
N THR A 258 -18.40 -4.26 16.73
CA THR A 258 -18.53 -5.69 16.38
C THR A 258 -17.24 -6.51 16.56
N THR A 259 -16.12 -5.82 16.80
CA THR A 259 -14.82 -6.41 17.12
C THR A 259 -14.20 -5.51 18.16
N ASP A 260 -13.64 -6.09 19.22
CA ASP A 260 -13.11 -5.41 20.41
C ASP A 260 -11.83 -4.55 20.13
N LYS A 261 -11.86 -3.71 19.09
CA LYS A 261 -10.76 -2.91 18.54
C LYS A 261 -11.31 -1.61 17.94
N VAL A 262 -11.44 -0.62 18.79
CA VAL A 262 -11.96 0.76 18.57
C VAL A 262 -11.23 1.58 17.47
N LYS A 263 -10.32 1.00 16.69
CA LYS A 263 -9.36 1.75 15.86
C LYS A 263 -9.36 1.46 14.36
N GLN A 264 -10.02 0.43 13.85
CA GLN A 264 -9.77 0.01 12.45
C GLN A 264 -10.18 1.04 11.39
N GLY A 265 -11.42 1.55 11.40
CA GLY A 265 -11.90 2.39 10.30
C GLY A 265 -11.18 3.75 10.15
N PHE A 266 -10.95 4.46 11.27
CA PHE A 266 -10.29 5.78 11.22
C PHE A 266 -8.77 5.66 10.99
N TRP A 267 -8.14 4.60 11.52
CA TRP A 267 -6.72 4.35 11.29
C TRP A 267 -6.44 3.93 9.84
N GLU A 268 -7.29 3.09 9.25
CA GLU A 268 -7.18 2.72 7.84
C GLU A 268 -7.30 3.95 6.93
N GLU A 269 -8.20 4.90 7.23
CA GLU A 269 -8.34 6.13 6.44
C GLU A 269 -7.18 7.14 6.65
N PHE A 270 -6.62 7.20 7.85
CA PHE A 270 -5.44 8.02 8.16
C PHE A 270 -4.18 7.52 7.44
N GLU A 271 -3.96 6.21 7.42
CA GLU A 271 -2.83 5.54 6.74
C GLU A 271 -2.86 5.76 5.21
N VAL A 272 -4.03 5.77 4.60
CA VAL A 272 -4.24 5.98 3.14
C VAL A 272 -4.00 7.45 2.70
N SER A 273 -3.89 8.36 3.67
CA SER A 273 -3.68 9.79 3.44
C SER A 273 -2.20 10.19 3.35
N TYR A 274 -1.27 9.27 3.65
CA TYR A 274 0.18 9.44 3.46
C TYR A 274 0.66 8.95 2.08
#